data_AF-A0A9D8FX59-F1
#
_entry.id   AF-A0A9D8FX59-F1
#
_cell.length_a   1.000
_cell.length_b   1.000
_cell.length_c   1.000
_cell.angle_alpha   90.00
_cell.angle_beta   90.00
_cell.angle_gamma   90.00
#
_symmetry.space_group_name_H-M   'P 1'
#
loop_
_entity.id
_entity.type
_entity.pdbx_description
1 polymer ?
#
loop_
_entity_poly.entity_id
_entity_poly.type
_entity_poly.pdbx_seq_one_letter_code
_entity_poly.pdbx_strand_id
1 'polypeptide(L)'
;MPIKREGPTLRDVTLQVLAELTAPAPVDDIVRRVLEQFPSTSKNPPKRVRDPLHSFDMVGVELVYLDPKTIAPLRLALSGVCFRVPITSEEIKQGVLAIEPGFVPFLTSRFHQAIPQEEIELRDADDQSIPTRLVTVSLTRRTMDGEKNTQQCTAFDLGEWLHAQRARAKDSVRVTILNWRPARLRFEFEPHSQYRRDAFAAQDHALADCIQTLLDESYDERIYTKPAILTAYARMPGARDYPGNHWLAVLVNDPRFFVTDFDIKAGEGMSTLDFLRAPLDAPEFRGERFTREQGAKVYRFVAAKNYGKQTRVVEILGRQTLAAFDDVMREAFDLDTFDHLSEFTRITPRGKGKKPREQQYGEINPFEPTPAMKLRVAGLGLEVGAQLEYVYDFGDWLTHKLVLERMGAAERGVKYPRVLEKKATGE
;
A
#
# COMPACT_ATOMS: atom_id res chain seq x y z
N MET A 1 8.15 16.36 -41.10
CA MET A 1 8.65 17.27 -40.06
C MET A 1 7.49 17.64 -39.14
N PRO A 2 7.56 17.42 -37.81
CA PRO A 2 6.49 17.83 -36.92
C PRO A 2 6.39 19.37 -36.91
N ILE A 3 5.19 19.90 -37.16
CA ILE A 3 4.89 21.32 -37.12
C ILE A 3 5.11 21.81 -35.68
N LYS A 4 6.10 22.68 -35.45
CA LYS A 4 6.28 23.37 -34.17
C LYS A 4 5.01 24.19 -33.91
N ARG A 5 4.27 23.87 -32.86
CA ARG A 5 3.19 24.74 -32.38
C ARG A 5 3.84 25.97 -31.75
N GLU A 6 3.52 27.15 -32.28
CA GLU A 6 3.86 28.43 -31.66
C GLU A 6 2.83 28.72 -30.57
N GLY A 7 3.22 28.55 -29.31
CA GLY A 7 2.38 28.86 -28.14
C GLY A 7 2.61 27.91 -26.96
N PRO A 8 2.33 28.35 -25.72
CA PRO A 8 2.46 27.51 -24.54
C PRO A 8 1.49 26.33 -24.65
N THR A 9 1.93 25.15 -24.21
CA THR A 9 1.06 23.99 -24.12
C THR A 9 0.14 24.09 -22.91
N LEU A 10 -0.93 23.29 -22.88
CA LEU A 10 -1.78 23.18 -21.69
C LEU A 10 -0.97 22.81 -20.43
N ARG A 11 0.06 21.98 -20.59
CA ARG A 11 0.97 21.61 -19.49
C ARG A 11 1.75 22.84 -19.01
N ASP A 12 2.29 23.64 -19.91
CA ASP A 12 3.08 24.84 -19.54
C ASP A 12 2.23 25.83 -18.76
N VAL A 13 1.00 26.11 -19.23
CA VAL A 13 0.06 26.98 -18.50
C VAL A 13 -0.34 26.38 -17.15
N THR A 14 -0.54 25.06 -17.09
CA THR A 14 -0.85 24.37 -15.82
C THR A 14 0.31 24.51 -14.81
N LEU A 15 1.55 24.33 -15.25
CA LEU A 15 2.73 24.52 -14.40
C LEU A 15 2.89 25.96 -13.95
N GLN A 16 2.63 26.93 -14.83
CA GLN A 16 2.62 28.34 -14.46
C GLN A 16 1.61 28.63 -13.36
N VAL A 17 0.35 28.20 -13.53
CA VAL A 17 -0.70 28.36 -12.51
C VAL A 17 -0.29 27.70 -11.19
N LEU A 18 0.28 26.49 -11.23
CA LEU A 18 0.78 25.82 -10.03
C LEU A 18 1.95 26.56 -9.38
N ALA A 19 2.83 27.21 -10.15
CA ALA A 19 3.93 28.02 -9.64
C ALA A 19 3.46 29.31 -8.93
N GLU A 20 2.35 29.88 -9.37
CA GLU A 20 1.74 31.10 -8.80
C GLU A 20 1.00 30.85 -7.48
N LEU A 21 0.68 29.60 -7.13
CA LEU A 21 -0.01 29.29 -5.87
C LEU A 21 0.86 29.62 -4.64
N THR A 22 0.24 30.18 -3.60
CA THR A 22 0.92 30.44 -2.30
C THR A 22 0.48 29.49 -1.19
N ALA A 23 -0.57 28.71 -1.44
CA ALA A 23 -1.13 27.72 -0.54
C ALA A 23 -1.75 26.56 -1.34
N PRO A 24 -2.09 25.42 -0.71
CA PRO A 24 -2.96 24.42 -1.32
C PRO A 24 -4.26 25.04 -1.83
N ALA A 25 -4.77 24.53 -2.95
CA ALA A 25 -5.92 25.10 -3.63
C ALA A 25 -6.92 24.01 -4.07
N PRO A 26 -8.23 24.33 -4.12
CA PRO A 26 -9.22 23.45 -4.72
C PRO A 26 -8.89 23.14 -6.19
N VAL A 27 -9.11 21.89 -6.61
CA VAL A 27 -8.92 21.43 -8.00
C VAL A 27 -9.69 22.33 -8.97
N ASP A 28 -10.93 22.68 -8.61
CA ASP A 28 -11.80 23.50 -9.48
C ASP A 28 -11.30 24.93 -9.66
N ASP A 29 -10.63 25.51 -8.64
CA ASP A 29 -10.02 26.83 -8.76
C ASP A 29 -8.80 26.80 -9.68
N ILE A 30 -7.98 25.74 -9.60
CA ILE A 30 -6.85 25.53 -10.51
C ILE A 30 -7.36 25.36 -11.94
N VAL A 31 -8.38 24.51 -12.15
CA VAL A 31 -8.99 24.29 -13.47
C VAL A 31 -9.53 25.60 -14.05
N ARG A 32 -10.22 26.42 -13.24
CA ARG A 32 -10.71 27.72 -13.67
C ARG A 32 -9.57 28.64 -14.13
N ARG A 33 -8.51 28.80 -13.31
CA ARG A 33 -7.35 29.65 -13.64
C ARG A 33 -6.62 29.19 -14.90
N VAL A 34 -6.47 27.88 -15.09
CA VAL A 34 -5.88 27.33 -16.33
C VAL A 34 -6.75 27.64 -17.54
N LEU A 35 -8.07 27.55 -17.43
CA LEU A 35 -8.98 27.87 -18.55
C LEU A 35 -9.07 29.37 -18.85
N GLU A 36 -8.85 30.23 -17.86
CA GLU A 36 -8.72 31.69 -18.05
C GLU A 36 -7.47 32.03 -18.88
N GLN A 37 -6.35 31.33 -18.66
CA GLN A 37 -5.10 31.54 -19.39
C GLN A 37 -5.00 30.71 -20.69
N PHE A 38 -5.68 29.57 -20.76
CA PHE A 38 -5.70 28.66 -21.91
C PHE A 38 -7.15 28.26 -22.28
N PRO A 39 -7.91 29.15 -22.94
CA PRO A 39 -9.29 28.86 -23.35
C PRO A 39 -9.37 27.60 -24.22
N SER A 40 -10.32 26.72 -23.94
CA SER A 40 -10.51 25.48 -24.69
C SER A 40 -11.80 25.46 -25.47
N THR A 41 -11.74 24.96 -26.71
CA THR A 41 -12.90 24.71 -27.57
C THR A 41 -13.44 23.27 -27.45
N SER A 42 -12.91 22.47 -26.51
CA SER A 42 -13.39 21.10 -26.33
C SER A 42 -14.83 21.08 -25.81
N LYS A 43 -15.55 19.97 -26.04
CA LYS A 43 -16.92 19.79 -25.54
C LYS A 43 -17.01 19.84 -23.99
N ASN A 44 -15.91 19.54 -23.30
CA ASN A 44 -15.82 19.60 -21.84
C ASN A 44 -14.43 20.15 -21.43
N PRO A 45 -14.26 21.49 -21.42
CA PRO A 45 -13.00 22.13 -21.09
C PRO A 45 -12.47 21.76 -19.69
N PRO A 46 -13.30 21.75 -18.62
CA PRO A 46 -12.82 21.38 -17.29
C PRO A 46 -12.22 19.97 -17.22
N LYS A 47 -12.86 18.97 -17.86
CA LYS A 47 -12.32 17.61 -17.88
C LYS A 47 -10.94 17.54 -18.53
N ARG A 48 -10.76 18.26 -19.64
CA ARG A 48 -9.47 18.31 -20.36
C ARG A 48 -8.32 18.85 -19.50
N VAL A 49 -8.60 19.72 -18.53
CA VAL A 49 -7.60 20.22 -17.57
C VAL A 49 -7.44 19.26 -16.38
N ARG A 50 -8.53 18.66 -15.89
CA ARG A 50 -8.48 17.70 -14.77
C ARG A 50 -7.70 16.44 -15.11
N ASP A 51 -7.85 15.89 -16.32
CA ASP A 51 -7.20 14.62 -16.70
C ASP A 51 -5.66 14.69 -16.52
N PRO A 52 -4.94 15.73 -17.02
CA PRO A 52 -3.52 15.92 -16.72
C PRO A 52 -3.18 16.07 -15.23
N LEU A 53 -4.02 16.75 -14.45
CA LEU A 53 -3.79 16.93 -13.01
C LEU A 53 -3.84 15.60 -12.23
N HIS A 54 -4.50 14.56 -12.76
CA HIS A 54 -4.51 13.21 -12.20
C HIS A 54 -3.44 12.29 -12.80
N SER A 55 -2.69 12.75 -13.80
CA SER A 55 -1.69 11.92 -14.47
C SER A 55 -0.45 11.70 -13.59
N PHE A 56 0.22 10.56 -13.81
CA PHE A 56 1.52 10.24 -13.19
C PHE A 56 2.64 11.21 -13.57
N ASP A 57 2.44 12.04 -14.60
CA ASP A 57 3.38 13.08 -15.00
C ASP A 57 3.31 14.33 -14.11
N MET A 58 2.23 14.47 -13.34
CA MET A 58 2.00 15.61 -12.44
C MET A 58 2.04 15.17 -10.98
N VAL A 59 1.28 14.12 -10.63
CA VAL A 59 1.15 13.64 -9.26
C VAL A 59 2.44 12.98 -8.79
N GLY A 60 3.04 13.49 -7.72
CA GLY A 60 4.34 13.05 -7.20
C GLY A 60 5.54 13.57 -7.99
N VAL A 61 5.33 14.51 -8.93
CA VAL A 61 6.41 15.20 -9.67
C VAL A 61 6.34 16.71 -9.43
N GLU A 62 5.14 17.28 -9.58
CA GLU A 62 4.88 18.71 -9.45
C GLU A 62 3.89 19.02 -8.32
N LEU A 63 2.97 18.09 -8.06
CA LEU A 63 1.89 18.27 -7.10
C LEU A 63 1.53 16.98 -6.35
N VAL A 64 0.80 17.13 -5.26
CA VAL A 64 0.12 16.04 -4.53
C VAL A 64 -1.32 16.41 -4.23
N TYR A 65 -2.18 15.41 -4.01
CA TYR A 65 -3.56 15.60 -3.57
C TYR A 65 -3.64 15.46 -2.04
N LEU A 66 -4.02 16.54 -1.36
CA LEU A 66 -4.26 16.49 0.10
C LEU A 66 -5.60 15.85 0.45
N ASP A 67 -6.52 15.82 -0.51
CA ASP A 67 -7.79 15.10 -0.51
C ASP A 67 -8.29 15.03 -1.98
N PRO A 68 -9.40 14.36 -2.31
CA PRO A 68 -9.88 14.25 -3.69
C PRO A 68 -10.16 15.57 -4.42
N LYS A 69 -10.24 16.70 -3.72
CA LYS A 69 -10.60 18.02 -4.21
C LYS A 69 -9.56 19.10 -3.96
N THR A 70 -8.48 18.81 -3.23
CA THR A 70 -7.45 19.78 -2.88
C THR A 70 -6.08 19.35 -3.36
N ILE A 71 -5.42 20.21 -4.13
CA ILE A 71 -4.07 20.02 -4.64
C ILE A 71 -3.10 20.93 -3.87
N ALA A 72 -1.91 20.42 -3.58
CA ALA A 72 -0.78 21.22 -3.13
C ALA A 72 0.41 21.04 -4.09
N PRO A 73 0.98 22.13 -4.65
CA PRO A 73 2.29 22.07 -5.30
C PRO A 73 3.35 21.50 -4.35
N LEU A 74 4.22 20.63 -4.83
CA LEU A 74 5.23 19.96 -4.00
C LEU A 74 6.19 20.94 -3.32
N ARG A 75 6.54 22.04 -4.01
CA ARG A 75 7.34 23.13 -3.41
C ARG A 75 6.70 23.76 -2.16
N LEU A 76 5.38 23.75 -2.05
CA LEU A 76 4.66 24.25 -0.87
C LEU A 76 4.47 23.13 0.15
N ALA A 77 4.04 21.95 -0.32
CA ALA A 77 3.71 20.83 0.53
C ALA A 77 4.93 20.31 1.31
N LEU A 78 6.09 20.26 0.66
CA LEU A 78 7.29 19.60 1.20
C LEU A 78 8.35 20.55 1.73
N SER A 79 8.20 21.87 1.58
CA SER A 79 9.17 22.79 2.17
C SER A 79 9.17 22.67 3.70
N GLY A 80 10.37 22.47 4.24
CA GLY A 80 10.64 22.21 5.65
C GLY A 80 10.38 20.78 6.09
N VAL A 81 9.91 19.87 5.22
CA VAL A 81 9.72 18.46 5.60
C VAL A 81 11.07 17.82 5.90
N CYS A 82 11.09 17.09 7.01
CA CYS A 82 12.24 16.35 7.52
C CYS A 82 12.02 14.84 7.36
N PHE A 83 13.03 14.13 6.86
CA PHE A 83 13.06 12.67 6.85
C PHE A 83 14.47 12.16 7.20
N ARG A 84 14.59 10.84 7.43
CA ARG A 84 15.84 10.22 7.85
C ARG A 84 16.33 9.21 6.82
N VAL A 85 17.63 9.22 6.54
CA VAL A 85 18.31 8.21 5.72
C VAL A 85 19.39 7.52 6.56
N PRO A 86 19.24 6.21 6.87
CA PRO A 86 20.27 5.48 7.61
C PRO A 86 21.50 5.23 6.76
N ILE A 87 22.68 5.22 7.38
CA ILE A 87 23.96 4.99 6.72
C ILE A 87 24.44 3.55 6.99
N THR A 88 24.77 2.83 5.92
CA THR A 88 25.29 1.46 6.00
C THR A 88 26.81 1.41 6.13
N SER A 89 27.36 0.27 6.57
CA SER A 89 28.80 0.06 6.62
C SER A 89 29.48 0.15 5.24
N GLU A 90 28.80 -0.32 4.19
CA GLU A 90 29.34 -0.30 2.82
C GLU A 90 29.39 1.13 2.28
N GLU A 91 28.36 1.93 2.54
CA GLU A 91 28.32 3.35 2.20
C GLU A 91 29.45 4.13 2.86
N ILE A 92 29.73 3.89 4.14
CA ILE A 92 30.86 4.53 4.84
C ILE A 92 32.19 4.12 4.25
N LYS A 93 32.37 2.83 3.96
CA LYS A 93 33.60 2.29 3.37
C LYS A 93 33.88 2.91 2.00
N GLN A 94 32.83 3.13 1.20
CA GLN A 94 32.94 3.73 -0.13
C GLN A 94 32.90 5.27 -0.11
N GLY A 95 32.58 5.89 1.03
CA GLY A 95 32.46 7.35 1.15
C GLY A 95 31.25 7.90 0.40
N VAL A 96 30.14 7.16 0.34
CA VAL A 96 28.96 7.54 -0.44
C VAL A 96 27.69 7.45 0.37
N LEU A 97 26.62 8.12 -0.07
CA LEU A 97 25.25 7.93 0.42
C LEU A 97 24.33 7.65 -0.75
N ALA A 98 23.74 6.47 -0.79
CA ALA A 98 22.95 6.07 -1.94
C ALA A 98 21.62 6.82 -2.05
N ILE A 99 21.23 7.16 -3.28
CA ILE A 99 19.94 7.78 -3.56
C ILE A 99 18.82 6.76 -3.34
N GLU A 100 19.00 5.52 -3.79
CA GLU A 100 18.00 4.47 -3.58
C GLU A 100 18.33 3.64 -2.33
N PRO A 101 17.33 3.19 -1.54
CA PRO A 101 15.92 3.61 -1.58
C PRO A 101 15.67 4.94 -0.83
N GLY A 102 16.71 5.49 -0.18
CA GLY A 102 16.67 6.61 0.77
C GLY A 102 15.84 7.81 0.30
N PHE A 103 16.11 8.24 -0.91
CA PHE A 103 15.65 9.47 -1.53
C PHE A 103 14.69 9.23 -2.70
N VAL A 104 14.32 7.98 -3.01
CA VAL A 104 13.52 7.63 -4.19
C VAL A 104 12.28 8.52 -4.34
N PRO A 105 11.43 8.69 -3.30
CA PRO A 105 10.25 9.54 -3.46
C PRO A 105 10.58 11.01 -3.74
N PHE A 106 11.73 11.49 -3.24
CA PHE A 106 12.08 12.90 -3.16
C PHE A 106 12.99 13.39 -4.30
N LEU A 107 13.87 12.55 -4.84
CA LEU A 107 14.92 12.94 -5.80
C LEU A 107 14.90 12.14 -7.09
N THR A 108 13.83 11.41 -7.37
CA THR A 108 13.62 10.79 -8.68
C THR A 108 12.56 11.56 -9.46
N SER A 109 12.62 11.51 -10.78
CA SER A 109 11.59 12.00 -11.69
C SER A 109 10.56 10.88 -11.95
N ARG A 110 10.01 10.79 -13.16
CA ARG A 110 9.14 9.69 -13.58
C ARG A 110 9.98 8.42 -13.75
N PHE A 111 9.45 7.26 -13.37
CA PHE A 111 10.12 5.96 -13.52
C PHE A 111 11.49 5.83 -12.83
N HIS A 112 11.64 6.42 -11.64
CA HIS A 112 12.86 6.29 -10.83
C HIS A 112 14.13 6.88 -11.46
N GLN A 113 14.03 7.69 -12.51
CA GLN A 113 15.20 8.36 -13.07
C GLN A 113 15.70 9.42 -12.08
N ALA A 114 16.97 9.38 -11.70
CA ALA A 114 17.59 10.40 -10.87
C ALA A 114 17.44 11.78 -11.53
N ILE A 115 17.23 12.81 -10.71
CA ILE A 115 17.20 14.19 -11.18
C ILE A 115 18.61 14.62 -11.59
N PRO A 116 18.75 15.51 -12.59
CA PRO A 116 20.07 15.97 -13.02
C PRO A 116 20.86 16.56 -11.86
N GLN A 117 22.17 16.32 -11.81
CA GLN A 117 23.02 16.77 -10.70
C GLN A 117 22.97 18.30 -10.51
N GLU A 118 22.87 19.04 -11.61
CA GLU A 118 22.74 20.50 -11.65
C GLU A 118 21.44 21.02 -11.00
N GLU A 119 20.45 20.15 -10.81
CA GLU A 119 19.22 20.48 -10.08
C GLU A 119 19.31 20.15 -8.58
N ILE A 120 20.46 19.68 -8.07
CA ILE A 120 20.64 19.27 -6.68
C ILE A 120 21.68 20.14 -5.97
N GLU A 121 21.24 20.80 -4.91
CA GLU A 121 22.11 21.55 -3.99
C GLU A 121 22.02 20.92 -2.59
N LEU A 122 23.16 20.50 -2.06
CA LEU A 122 23.27 19.96 -0.71
C LEU A 122 23.87 21.03 0.21
N ARG A 123 23.30 21.18 1.41
CA ARG A 123 23.82 22.06 2.45
C ARG A 123 23.96 21.33 3.77
N ASP A 124 24.90 21.73 4.61
CA ASP A 124 25.03 21.20 5.96
C ASP A 124 24.16 21.96 6.98
N ALA A 125 24.31 21.61 8.26
CA ALA A 125 23.59 22.23 9.37
C ALA A 125 23.87 23.74 9.52
N ASP A 126 25.04 24.21 9.08
CA ASP A 126 25.49 25.59 9.15
C ASP A 126 25.19 26.37 7.84
N ASP A 127 24.35 25.80 6.97
CA ASP A 127 23.97 26.32 5.65
C ASP A 127 25.14 26.45 4.65
N GLN A 128 26.24 25.76 4.90
CA GLN A 128 27.39 25.69 3.99
C GLN A 128 27.11 24.67 2.88
N SER A 129 27.59 24.96 1.68
CA SER A 129 27.41 24.07 0.53
C SER A 129 28.26 22.80 0.69
N ILE A 130 27.62 21.64 0.54
CA ILE A 130 28.29 20.35 0.42
C ILE A 130 28.46 20.09 -1.09
N PRO A 131 29.67 19.79 -1.59
CA PRO A 131 29.87 19.49 -3.01
C PRO A 131 28.94 18.37 -3.50
N THR A 132 27.97 18.72 -4.36
CA THR A 132 27.08 17.74 -4.98
C THR A 132 27.80 17.03 -6.13
N ARG A 133 28.22 15.79 -5.91
CA ARG A 133 28.70 14.90 -6.98
C ARG A 133 27.94 13.58 -6.94
N LEU A 134 27.32 13.22 -8.06
CA LEU A 134 26.68 11.93 -8.24
C LEU A 134 27.66 10.93 -8.84
N VAL A 135 27.73 9.75 -8.25
CA VAL A 135 28.58 8.63 -8.70
C VAL A 135 27.74 7.37 -8.83
N THR A 136 28.13 6.48 -9.74
CA THR A 136 27.57 5.14 -9.82
C THR A 136 28.45 4.19 -9.02
N VAL A 137 27.86 3.52 -8.04
CA VAL A 137 28.55 2.56 -7.17
C VAL A 137 27.85 1.22 -7.17
N SER A 138 28.62 0.14 -6.97
CA SER A 138 28.08 -1.19 -6.73
C SER A 138 27.93 -1.41 -5.23
N LEU A 139 26.68 -1.48 -4.76
CA LEU A 139 26.38 -1.77 -3.37
C LEU A 139 25.76 -3.17 -3.26
N THR A 140 26.34 -4.01 -2.41
CA THR A 140 25.72 -5.28 -2.04
C THR A 140 24.67 -5.01 -0.98
N ARG A 141 23.42 -5.30 -1.32
CA ARG A 141 22.28 -5.11 -0.44
C ARG A 141 21.53 -6.40 -0.27
N ARG A 142 20.84 -6.48 0.85
CA ARG A 142 19.85 -7.52 1.02
C ARG A 142 18.62 -7.11 0.21
N THR A 143 18.22 -7.92 -0.76
CA THR A 143 16.93 -7.75 -1.43
C THR A 143 15.82 -7.93 -0.40
N MET A 144 14.62 -7.55 -0.81
CA MET A 144 13.42 -7.87 -0.06
C MET A 144 13.43 -9.37 0.33
N ASP A 145 13.71 -10.29 -0.60
CA ASP A 145 13.71 -11.74 -0.37
C ASP A 145 14.84 -12.26 0.54
N GLY A 146 15.62 -11.37 1.16
CA GLY A 146 16.69 -11.76 2.08
C GLY A 146 17.99 -12.20 1.38
N GLU A 147 18.01 -12.27 0.06
CA GLU A 147 19.20 -12.59 -0.73
C GLU A 147 20.16 -11.40 -0.80
N LYS A 148 21.47 -11.66 -0.90
CA LYS A 148 22.44 -10.61 -1.17
C LYS A 148 22.55 -10.42 -2.68
N ASN A 149 22.18 -9.23 -3.15
CA ASN A 149 22.35 -8.84 -4.53
C ASN A 149 23.26 -7.61 -4.61
N THR A 150 24.21 -7.63 -5.53
CA THR A 150 25.05 -6.47 -5.84
C THR A 150 24.41 -5.72 -6.99
N GLN A 151 23.96 -4.51 -6.72
CA GLN A 151 23.31 -3.66 -7.72
C GLN A 151 24.10 -2.37 -7.89
N GLN A 152 24.16 -1.91 -9.14
CA GLN A 152 24.64 -0.57 -9.43
C GLN A 152 23.56 0.43 -9.04
N CYS A 153 23.92 1.45 -8.28
CA CYS A 153 23.01 2.53 -7.90
C CYS A 153 23.73 3.88 -7.94
N THR A 154 22.94 4.94 -8.11
CA THR A 154 23.43 6.31 -8.01
C THR A 154 23.54 6.71 -6.54
N ALA A 155 24.64 7.36 -6.18
CA ALA A 155 24.91 7.82 -4.83
C ALA A 155 25.54 9.22 -4.84
N PHE A 156 25.39 9.94 -3.74
CA PHE A 156 26.18 11.13 -3.45
C PHE A 156 27.59 10.72 -3.02
N ASP A 157 28.61 11.28 -3.65
CA ASP A 157 30.00 11.21 -3.18
C ASP A 157 30.16 12.17 -2.00
N LEU A 158 30.15 11.62 -0.78
CA LEU A 158 30.15 12.37 0.48
C LEU A 158 31.35 12.00 1.37
N GLY A 159 32.41 11.42 0.80
CA GLY A 159 33.48 10.79 1.58
C GLY A 159 34.14 11.75 2.56
N GLU A 160 34.47 12.96 2.09
CA GLU A 160 35.06 14.00 2.93
C GLU A 160 34.10 14.46 4.04
N TRP A 161 32.83 14.68 3.70
CA TRP A 161 31.80 15.12 4.65
C TRP A 161 31.54 14.05 5.70
N LEU A 162 31.31 12.79 5.31
CA LEU A 162 31.10 11.67 6.23
C LEU A 162 32.31 11.43 7.13
N HIS A 163 33.54 11.58 6.61
CA HIS A 163 34.77 11.46 7.38
C HIS A 163 34.89 12.59 8.42
N ALA A 164 34.60 13.84 8.03
CA ALA A 164 34.58 15.00 8.94
C ALA A 164 33.57 14.80 10.09
N GLN A 165 32.41 14.22 9.80
CA GLN A 165 31.39 13.89 10.80
C GLN A 165 31.73 12.64 11.65
N ARG A 166 32.81 11.92 11.32
CA ARG A 166 33.19 10.64 11.95
C ARG A 166 32.07 9.60 11.89
N ALA A 167 31.36 9.54 10.75
CA ALA A 167 30.19 8.71 10.56
C ALA A 167 30.48 7.21 10.78
N ARG A 168 29.54 6.51 11.41
CA ARG A 168 29.60 5.07 11.69
C ARG A 168 28.32 4.39 11.20
N ALA A 169 28.42 3.08 10.99
CA ALA A 169 27.27 2.30 10.57
C ALA A 169 26.15 2.41 11.61
N LYS A 170 24.90 2.53 11.14
CA LYS A 170 23.67 2.78 11.93
C LYS A 170 23.44 4.24 12.34
N ASP A 171 24.41 5.13 12.12
CA ASP A 171 24.13 6.57 12.16
C ASP A 171 23.20 6.93 10.99
N SER A 172 22.69 8.16 10.99
CA SER A 172 21.80 8.64 9.94
C SER A 172 22.12 10.05 9.50
N VAL A 173 21.66 10.37 8.30
CA VAL A 173 21.51 11.75 7.83
C VAL A 173 20.05 12.14 7.99
N ARG A 174 19.80 13.18 8.77
CA ARG A 174 18.53 13.90 8.74
C ARG A 174 18.53 14.83 7.55
N VAL A 175 17.48 14.75 6.74
CA VAL A 175 17.34 15.52 5.51
C VAL A 175 16.14 16.45 5.65
N THR A 176 16.37 17.74 5.51
CA THR A 176 15.30 18.75 5.43
C THR A 176 15.18 19.27 4.01
N ILE A 177 13.98 19.25 3.44
CA ILE A 177 13.72 19.79 2.09
C ILE A 177 13.58 21.31 2.21
N LEU A 178 14.59 22.06 1.74
CA LEU A 178 14.56 23.52 1.71
C LEU A 178 13.77 24.01 0.50
N ASN A 179 13.97 23.37 -0.65
CA ASN A 179 13.24 23.64 -1.89
C ASN A 179 13.05 22.34 -2.68
N TRP A 180 11.92 22.23 -3.40
CA TRP A 180 11.61 21.05 -4.20
C TRP A 180 12.30 21.05 -5.56
N ARG A 181 12.25 22.18 -6.30
CA ARG A 181 12.84 22.33 -7.64
C ARG A 181 13.43 23.73 -7.83
N PRO A 182 14.74 23.87 -8.11
CA PRO A 182 15.76 22.83 -7.96
C PRO A 182 15.76 22.26 -6.52
N ALA A 183 16.11 20.99 -6.38
CA ALA A 183 16.11 20.29 -5.10
C ALA A 183 17.22 20.87 -4.22
N ARG A 184 16.84 21.57 -3.15
CA ARG A 184 17.77 22.07 -2.13
C ARG A 184 17.53 21.32 -0.84
N LEU A 185 18.53 20.60 -0.36
CA LEU A 185 18.42 19.73 0.81
C LEU A 185 19.43 20.15 1.87
N ARG A 186 18.99 20.20 3.13
CA ARG A 186 19.88 20.32 4.28
C ARG A 186 20.15 18.94 4.87
N PHE A 187 21.42 18.60 5.02
CA PHE A 187 21.91 17.37 5.64
C PHE A 187 22.44 17.70 7.04
N GLU A 188 21.85 17.05 8.04
CA GLU A 188 22.31 17.09 9.42
C GLU A 188 22.75 15.68 9.80
N PHE A 189 23.99 15.51 10.22
CA PHE A 189 24.49 14.22 10.71
C PHE A 189 23.90 13.93 12.10
N GLU A 190 23.42 12.71 12.29
CA GLU A 190 22.85 12.27 13.56
C GLU A 190 23.42 10.91 13.97
N PRO A 191 24.26 10.86 15.02
CA PRO A 191 24.74 9.62 15.60
C PRO A 191 23.60 8.75 16.12
N HIS A 192 23.74 7.43 16.00
CA HIS A 192 22.74 6.48 16.49
C HIS A 192 22.43 6.65 17.99
N SER A 193 23.43 7.06 18.78
CA SER A 193 23.30 7.31 20.23
C SER A 193 22.43 8.52 20.57
N GLN A 194 22.21 9.43 19.62
CA GLN A 194 21.40 10.64 19.81
C GLN A 194 19.95 10.46 19.36
N TYR A 195 19.55 9.26 18.93
CA TYR A 195 18.19 8.99 18.48
C TYR A 195 17.18 9.23 19.61
N ARG A 196 16.23 10.14 19.36
CA ARG A 196 15.10 10.39 20.26
C ARG A 196 14.01 9.35 20.02
N ARG A 197 14.17 8.18 20.65
CA ARG A 197 13.33 6.99 20.42
C ARG A 197 11.82 7.25 20.51
N ASP A 198 11.40 7.94 21.56
CA ASP A 198 9.98 8.21 21.78
C ASP A 198 9.42 9.19 20.74
N ALA A 199 10.24 10.13 20.27
CA ALA A 199 9.83 11.16 19.31
C ALA A 199 9.60 10.59 17.90
N PHE A 200 10.40 9.61 17.46
CA PHE A 200 10.23 9.04 16.12
C PHE A 200 9.09 8.00 16.07
N ALA A 201 8.79 7.28 17.15
CA ALA A 201 7.70 6.28 17.15
C ALA A 201 6.34 6.92 16.84
N ALA A 202 6.07 8.12 17.36
CA ALA A 202 4.86 8.87 17.03
C ALA A 202 4.80 9.27 15.55
N GLN A 203 5.94 9.64 14.95
CA GLN A 203 6.04 9.99 13.53
C GLN A 203 5.88 8.76 12.64
N ASP A 204 6.43 7.61 13.04
CA ASP A 204 6.26 6.34 12.32
C ASP A 204 4.78 5.93 12.27
N HIS A 205 4.08 6.01 13.42
CA HIS A 205 2.64 5.77 13.47
C HIS A 205 1.86 6.77 12.60
N ALA A 206 2.18 8.06 12.66
CA ALA A 206 1.50 9.07 11.86
C ALA A 206 1.70 8.86 10.35
N LEU A 207 2.90 8.48 9.92
CA LEU A 207 3.18 8.12 8.53
C LEU A 207 2.34 6.90 8.10
N ALA A 208 2.38 5.85 8.90
CA ALA A 208 1.64 4.62 8.63
C ALA A 208 0.12 4.86 8.56
N ASP A 209 -0.44 5.65 9.48
CA ASP A 209 -1.87 6.01 9.48
C ASP A 209 -2.25 6.87 8.27
N CYS A 210 -1.37 7.78 7.83
CA CYS A 210 -1.57 8.53 6.59
C CYS A 210 -1.61 7.59 5.37
N ILE A 211 -0.70 6.61 5.29
CA ILE A 211 -0.68 5.63 4.20
C ILE A 211 -1.90 4.71 4.24
N GLN A 212 -2.33 4.27 5.43
CA GLN A 212 -3.56 3.50 5.59
C GLN A 212 -4.78 4.29 5.09
N THR A 213 -4.86 5.58 5.44
CA THR A 213 -5.95 6.45 4.95
C THR A 213 -5.96 6.53 3.43
N LEU A 214 -4.80 6.67 2.80
CA LEU A 214 -4.70 6.70 1.33
C LEU A 214 -5.12 5.37 0.68
N LEU A 215 -4.79 4.23 1.28
CA LEU A 215 -5.26 2.91 0.84
C LEU A 215 -6.78 2.77 1.02
N ASP A 216 -7.30 3.21 2.16
CA ASP A 216 -8.73 3.21 2.47
C ASP A 216 -9.52 4.06 1.48
N GLU A 217 -8.94 5.16 1.00
CA GLU A 217 -9.50 6.03 -0.03
C GLU A 217 -9.39 5.45 -1.45
N SER A 218 -8.41 4.56 -1.70
CA SER A 218 -8.17 4.00 -3.04
C SER A 218 -9.20 2.95 -3.46
N TYR A 219 -9.29 2.75 -4.78
CA TYR A 219 -10.28 1.85 -5.39
C TYR A 219 -10.08 0.38 -4.99
N ASP A 220 -8.84 -0.10 -5.05
CA ASP A 220 -8.45 -1.51 -4.92
C ASP A 220 -7.42 -1.77 -3.81
N GLU A 221 -7.30 -0.86 -2.83
CA GLU A 221 -6.31 -0.96 -1.74
C GLU A 221 -4.88 -1.06 -2.23
N ARG A 222 -4.62 -0.40 -3.36
CA ARG A 222 -3.30 -0.22 -3.94
C ARG A 222 -3.09 1.26 -4.25
N ILE A 223 -1.90 1.76 -3.94
CA ILE A 223 -1.45 3.12 -4.26
C ILE A 223 0.00 3.09 -4.72
N TYR A 224 0.39 4.00 -5.60
CA TYR A 224 1.77 4.08 -6.05
C TYR A 224 2.67 4.69 -4.97
N THR A 225 3.83 4.08 -4.73
CA THR A 225 4.72 4.40 -3.60
C THR A 225 5.10 5.88 -3.59
N LYS A 226 5.66 6.40 -4.69
CA LYS A 226 6.12 7.79 -4.76
C LYS A 226 5.05 8.82 -4.41
N PRO A 227 3.90 8.91 -5.12
CA PRO A 227 2.88 9.90 -4.79
C PRO A 227 2.27 9.66 -3.41
N ALA A 228 2.16 8.42 -2.94
CA ALA A 228 1.66 8.11 -1.61
C ALA A 228 2.58 8.64 -0.51
N ILE A 229 3.88 8.38 -0.58
CA ILE A 229 4.86 8.86 0.40
C ILE A 229 4.87 10.39 0.43
N LEU A 230 4.96 11.06 -0.72
CA LEU A 230 4.97 12.53 -0.77
C LEU A 230 3.68 13.13 -0.22
N THR A 231 2.53 12.52 -0.52
CA THR A 231 1.23 12.93 0.03
C THR A 231 1.18 12.72 1.54
N ALA A 232 1.67 11.59 2.05
CA ALA A 232 1.68 11.29 3.48
C ALA A 232 2.54 12.32 4.23
N TYR A 233 3.76 12.60 3.78
CA TYR A 233 4.59 13.66 4.38
C TYR A 233 3.95 15.05 4.31
N ALA A 234 3.17 15.35 3.26
CA ALA A 234 2.43 16.60 3.16
C ALA A 234 1.26 16.71 4.16
N ARG A 235 0.63 15.58 4.52
CA ARG A 235 -0.49 15.51 5.47
C ARG A 235 -0.05 15.31 6.92
N MET A 236 1.12 14.72 7.14
CA MET A 236 1.56 14.26 8.45
C MET A 236 1.82 15.43 9.44
N PRO A 237 1.17 15.43 10.62
CA PRO A 237 1.47 16.41 11.67
C PRO A 237 2.91 16.28 12.16
N GLY A 238 3.61 17.41 12.27
CA GLY A 238 4.99 17.43 12.76
C GLY A 238 6.04 16.89 11.77
N ALA A 239 5.68 16.69 10.49
CA ALA A 239 6.63 16.30 9.45
C ALA A 239 7.80 17.30 9.27
N ARG A 240 7.69 18.51 9.84
CA ARG A 240 8.73 19.56 9.82
C ARG A 240 9.59 19.61 11.07
N ASP A 241 9.25 18.80 12.08
CA ASP A 241 9.93 18.79 13.36
C ASP A 241 11.08 17.76 13.32
N TYR A 242 11.02 16.75 14.19
CA TYR A 242 11.97 15.66 14.23
C TYR A 242 11.47 14.47 13.40
N PRO A 243 12.27 13.92 12.47
CA PRO A 243 11.79 12.86 11.59
C PRO A 243 11.62 11.52 12.31
N GLY A 244 10.71 10.72 11.76
CA GLY A 244 10.57 9.28 12.01
C GLY A 244 11.80 8.46 11.58
N ASN A 245 11.63 7.14 11.59
CA ASN A 245 12.45 6.23 10.80
C ASN A 245 12.28 6.52 9.30
N HIS A 246 13.19 5.95 8.49
CA HIS A 246 13.03 5.97 7.04
C HIS A 246 11.70 5.34 6.63
N TRP A 247 10.99 5.95 5.69
CA TRP A 247 9.63 5.56 5.31
C TRP A 247 9.53 4.06 4.93
N LEU A 248 10.55 3.53 4.25
CA LEU A 248 10.54 2.12 3.83
C LEU A 248 10.61 1.22 5.06
N ALA A 249 11.44 1.56 6.05
CA ALA A 249 11.52 0.80 7.28
C ALA A 249 10.19 0.85 8.05
N VAL A 250 9.49 1.98 8.08
CA VAL A 250 8.17 2.08 8.71
C VAL A 250 7.19 1.13 8.05
N LEU A 251 7.04 1.20 6.72
CA LEU A 251 6.02 0.43 6.02
C LEU A 251 6.35 -1.07 5.94
N VAL A 252 7.62 -1.43 5.78
CA VAL A 252 8.06 -2.82 5.67
C VAL A 252 7.91 -3.59 7.00
N ASN A 253 7.97 -2.88 8.14
CA ASN A 253 7.78 -3.45 9.47
C ASN A 253 6.33 -3.36 9.98
N ASP A 254 5.43 -2.69 9.26
CA ASP A 254 4.02 -2.56 9.65
C ASP A 254 3.19 -3.65 8.93
N PRO A 255 2.48 -4.53 9.66
CA PRO A 255 1.72 -5.64 9.08
C PRO A 255 0.52 -5.20 8.25
N ARG A 256 0.16 -3.91 8.29
CA ARG A 256 -0.89 -3.34 7.45
C ARG A 256 -0.45 -3.15 6.00
N PHE A 257 0.84 -3.26 5.67
CA PHE A 257 1.32 -2.93 4.32
C PHE A 257 2.16 -4.03 3.68
N PHE A 258 1.88 -4.23 2.40
CA PHE A 258 2.76 -4.91 1.46
C PHE A 258 3.38 -3.86 0.53
N VAL A 259 4.71 -3.76 0.51
CA VAL A 259 5.44 -2.70 -0.19
C VAL A 259 6.29 -3.31 -1.30
N THR A 260 6.16 -2.77 -2.50
CA THR A 260 7.07 -3.00 -3.63
C THR A 260 7.75 -1.69 -4.03
N ASP A 261 8.68 -1.75 -4.98
CA ASP A 261 9.32 -0.55 -5.53
C ASP A 261 8.30 0.40 -6.18
N PHE A 262 7.17 -0.12 -6.68
CA PHE A 262 6.20 0.64 -7.46
C PHE A 262 4.94 1.00 -6.68
N ASP A 263 4.50 0.13 -5.77
CA ASP A 263 3.25 0.30 -5.05
C ASP A 263 3.30 -0.14 -3.59
N ILE A 264 2.29 0.35 -2.86
CA ILE A 264 1.93 -0.05 -1.52
C ILE A 264 0.52 -0.63 -1.61
N LYS A 265 0.32 -1.78 -0.98
CA LYS A 265 -0.98 -2.45 -0.87
C LYS A 265 -1.34 -2.67 0.59
N ALA A 266 -2.64 -2.80 0.88
CA ALA A 266 -3.06 -3.31 2.18
C ALA A 266 -2.51 -4.74 2.36
N GLY A 267 -1.81 -4.96 3.46
CA GLY A 267 -1.34 -6.27 3.90
C GLY A 267 -2.46 -7.01 4.61
N GLU A 268 -2.69 -8.26 4.24
CA GLU A 268 -3.72 -9.14 4.83
C GLU A 268 -3.32 -9.65 6.24
N GLY A 269 -2.75 -8.77 7.08
CA GLY A 269 -2.20 -9.12 8.38
C GLY A 269 -0.77 -9.65 8.33
N MET A 270 -0.07 -9.46 7.21
CA MET A 270 1.32 -9.85 7.03
C MET A 270 2.16 -8.64 6.61
N SER A 271 3.27 -8.41 7.32
CA SER A 271 4.24 -7.38 6.91
C SER A 271 5.02 -7.85 5.70
N THR A 272 5.55 -6.90 4.93
CA THR A 272 6.44 -7.20 3.79
C THR A 272 7.58 -8.13 4.22
N LEU A 273 8.21 -7.92 5.39
CA LEU A 273 9.27 -8.82 5.89
C LEU A 273 8.80 -10.23 6.18
N ASP A 274 7.59 -10.39 6.70
CA ASP A 274 7.04 -11.72 7.00
C ASP A 274 6.77 -12.48 5.71
N PHE A 275 6.29 -11.78 4.66
CA PHE A 275 6.11 -12.35 3.33
C PHE A 275 7.44 -12.85 2.75
N LEU A 276 8.48 -12.01 2.83
CA LEU A 276 9.80 -12.33 2.25
C LEU A 276 10.54 -13.44 3.00
N ARG A 277 10.10 -13.74 4.23
CA ARG A 277 10.59 -14.86 5.03
C ARG A 277 9.71 -16.11 4.92
N ALA A 278 8.50 -15.97 4.37
CA ALA A 278 7.66 -17.11 4.09
C ALA A 278 8.30 -17.94 2.97
N PRO A 279 8.13 -19.28 2.98
CA PRO A 279 8.41 -20.09 1.79
C PRO A 279 7.72 -19.48 0.57
N LEU A 280 8.22 -19.73 -0.66
CA LEU A 280 7.68 -19.21 -1.94
C LEU A 280 6.22 -19.56 -2.24
N ASP A 281 5.50 -20.16 -1.30
CA ASP A 281 4.08 -20.44 -1.34
C ASP A 281 3.32 -19.29 -0.66
N ALA A 282 2.13 -18.94 -1.20
CA ALA A 282 1.31 -17.86 -0.65
C ALA A 282 1.15 -18.00 0.87
N PRO A 283 1.26 -16.91 1.64
CA PRO A 283 1.22 -16.99 3.09
C PRO A 283 -0.08 -17.60 3.58
N GLU A 284 0.03 -18.71 4.30
CA GLU A 284 -1.12 -19.42 4.86
C GLU A 284 -1.88 -18.50 5.84
N PHE A 285 -3.19 -18.32 5.63
CA PHE A 285 -4.05 -17.68 6.61
C PHE A 285 -4.00 -18.49 7.92
N ARG A 286 -3.65 -17.81 9.02
CA ARG A 286 -3.64 -18.41 10.36
C ARG A 286 -4.92 -18.01 11.08
N GLY A 287 -5.82 -18.97 11.29
CA GLY A 287 -7.04 -18.74 12.03
C GLY A 287 -6.80 -18.14 13.42
N GLU A 288 -7.70 -17.27 13.84
CA GLU A 288 -7.71 -16.65 15.15
C GLU A 288 -7.92 -17.69 16.27
N ARG A 289 -7.41 -17.38 17.46
CA ARG A 289 -7.70 -18.17 18.66
C ARG A 289 -9.15 -17.96 19.05
N PHE A 290 -9.87 -19.06 19.31
CA PHE A 290 -11.26 -19.02 19.73
C PHE A 290 -11.47 -19.83 21.02
N THR A 291 -12.47 -19.42 21.80
CA THR A 291 -12.88 -20.08 23.04
C THR A 291 -13.67 -21.36 22.78
N ARG A 292 -13.75 -22.24 23.78
CA ARG A 292 -14.61 -23.44 23.71
C ARG A 292 -16.08 -23.08 23.45
N GLU A 293 -16.54 -21.95 23.99
CA GLU A 293 -17.90 -21.46 23.76
C GLU A 293 -18.11 -21.06 22.29
N GLN A 294 -17.21 -20.25 21.71
CA GLN A 294 -17.26 -19.91 20.28
C GLN A 294 -17.23 -21.16 19.39
N GLY A 295 -16.39 -22.14 19.73
CA GLY A 295 -16.33 -23.42 19.03
C GLY A 295 -17.62 -24.26 19.16
N ALA A 296 -18.44 -24.05 20.19
CA ALA A 296 -19.70 -24.76 20.38
C ALA A 296 -20.90 -24.06 19.72
N LYS A 297 -20.76 -22.81 19.27
CA LYS A 297 -21.82 -22.08 18.56
C LYS A 297 -22.08 -22.68 17.18
N VAL A 298 -23.32 -22.62 16.75
CA VAL A 298 -23.75 -22.91 15.37
C VAL A 298 -23.74 -21.62 14.58
N TYR A 299 -23.10 -21.67 13.42
CA TYR A 299 -23.02 -20.61 12.43
C TYR A 299 -23.98 -21.00 11.29
N ARG A 300 -24.98 -20.16 11.06
CA ARG A 300 -26.00 -20.38 10.02
C ARG A 300 -25.72 -19.49 8.83
N PHE A 301 -25.39 -20.09 7.70
CA PHE A 301 -25.11 -19.41 6.45
C PHE A 301 -26.27 -19.54 5.49
N VAL A 302 -26.61 -18.45 4.82
CA VAL A 302 -27.42 -18.45 3.60
C VAL A 302 -26.45 -18.42 2.43
N ALA A 303 -26.41 -19.50 1.66
CA ALA A 303 -25.56 -19.66 0.49
C ALA A 303 -26.39 -19.53 -0.79
N ALA A 304 -25.94 -18.74 -1.75
CA ALA A 304 -26.60 -18.55 -3.04
C ALA A 304 -25.61 -18.68 -4.20
N LYS A 305 -26.01 -19.36 -5.27
CA LYS A 305 -25.18 -19.47 -6.49
C LYS A 305 -25.17 -18.10 -7.20
N ASN A 306 -23.98 -17.58 -7.53
CA ASN A 306 -23.80 -16.18 -7.98
C ASN A 306 -24.61 -15.81 -9.24
N TYR A 307 -24.89 -16.81 -10.10
CA TYR A 307 -25.67 -16.66 -11.34
C TYR A 307 -26.96 -17.49 -11.37
N GLY A 308 -27.42 -17.99 -10.20
CA GLY A 308 -28.57 -18.88 -10.11
C GLY A 308 -29.60 -18.43 -9.09
N LYS A 309 -30.82 -18.96 -9.20
CA LYS A 309 -31.88 -18.77 -8.20
C LYS A 309 -31.78 -19.74 -7.03
N GLN A 310 -30.78 -20.61 -7.02
CA GLN A 310 -30.63 -21.64 -6.00
C GLN A 310 -30.04 -21.04 -4.72
N THR A 311 -30.77 -21.20 -3.62
CA THR A 311 -30.34 -20.80 -2.29
C THR A 311 -30.40 -22.00 -1.34
N ARG A 312 -29.42 -22.08 -0.44
CA ARG A 312 -29.26 -23.12 0.56
C ARG A 312 -29.01 -22.50 1.91
N VAL A 313 -29.61 -23.09 2.95
CA VAL A 313 -29.31 -22.71 4.33
C VAL A 313 -28.47 -23.81 4.96
N VAL A 314 -27.25 -23.49 5.36
CA VAL A 314 -26.28 -24.43 5.93
C VAL A 314 -26.00 -24.04 7.38
N GLU A 315 -25.98 -25.02 8.27
CA GLU A 315 -25.54 -24.85 9.65
C GLU A 315 -24.29 -25.67 9.93
N ILE A 316 -23.29 -25.04 10.55
CA ILE A 316 -22.00 -25.66 10.90
C ILE A 316 -21.55 -25.17 12.28
N LEU A 317 -20.86 -26.01 13.06
CA LEU A 317 -20.33 -25.60 14.36
C LEU A 317 -19.03 -24.80 14.21
N GLY A 318 -18.81 -23.84 15.10
CA GLY A 318 -17.58 -23.04 15.13
C GLY A 318 -16.29 -23.88 15.21
N ARG A 319 -16.34 -25.03 15.89
CA ARG A 319 -15.23 -25.98 16.00
C ARG A 319 -15.06 -26.88 14.77
N GLN A 320 -15.92 -26.82 13.77
CA GLN A 320 -15.74 -27.62 12.54
C GLN A 320 -14.80 -26.90 11.58
N THR A 321 -14.15 -27.68 10.73
CA THR A 321 -13.13 -27.16 9.82
C THR A 321 -13.73 -26.57 8.55
N LEU A 322 -12.93 -25.82 7.78
CA LEU A 322 -13.27 -25.46 6.42
C LEU A 322 -13.42 -26.68 5.50
N ALA A 323 -12.70 -27.78 5.72
CA ALA A 323 -12.96 -29.03 5.00
C ALA A 323 -14.38 -29.57 5.26
N ALA A 324 -14.84 -29.58 6.51
CA ALA A 324 -16.21 -29.97 6.81
C ALA A 324 -17.25 -28.96 6.27
N PHE A 325 -16.85 -27.69 6.09
CA PHE A 325 -17.69 -26.68 5.48
C PHE A 325 -17.79 -26.87 3.96
N ASP A 326 -16.68 -27.21 3.32
CA ASP A 326 -16.60 -27.60 1.90
C ASP A 326 -17.50 -28.80 1.61
N ASP A 327 -17.39 -29.88 2.40
CA ASP A 327 -18.20 -31.09 2.26
C ASP A 327 -19.71 -30.77 2.23
N VAL A 328 -20.19 -29.99 3.19
CA VAL A 328 -21.62 -29.64 3.26
C VAL A 328 -22.04 -28.66 2.16
N MET A 329 -21.13 -27.83 1.65
CA MET A 329 -21.40 -26.96 0.51
C MET A 329 -21.56 -27.77 -0.78
N ARG A 330 -20.71 -28.78 -0.99
CA ARG A 330 -20.83 -29.72 -2.10
C ARG A 330 -22.14 -30.50 -2.03
N GLU A 331 -22.50 -31.02 -0.86
CA GLU A 331 -23.80 -31.67 -0.63
C GLU A 331 -25.00 -30.72 -0.87
N ALA A 332 -24.88 -29.46 -0.43
CA ALA A 332 -25.95 -28.50 -0.53
C ALA A 332 -26.29 -28.15 -1.99
N PHE A 333 -25.27 -28.06 -2.85
CA PHE A 333 -25.42 -27.68 -4.26
C PHE A 333 -25.27 -28.85 -5.24
N ASP A 334 -25.25 -30.08 -4.73
CA ASP A 334 -25.16 -31.32 -5.52
C ASP A 334 -23.92 -31.29 -6.45
N LEU A 335 -22.79 -30.84 -5.92
CA LEU A 335 -21.48 -30.75 -6.60
C LEU A 335 -20.69 -32.05 -6.42
N ASP A 336 -19.73 -32.33 -7.32
CA ASP A 336 -18.83 -33.48 -7.17
C ASP A 336 -17.92 -33.30 -5.94
N THR A 337 -17.65 -34.39 -5.25
CA THR A 337 -16.89 -34.41 -4.01
C THR A 337 -15.43 -34.82 -4.17
N PHE A 338 -15.01 -35.29 -5.35
CA PHE A 338 -13.76 -36.03 -5.45
C PHE A 338 -12.65 -35.43 -6.30
N ASP A 339 -12.93 -34.56 -7.26
CA ASP A 339 -11.93 -34.19 -8.28
C ASP A 339 -11.68 -32.69 -8.48
N HIS A 340 -12.44 -31.83 -7.81
CA HIS A 340 -12.31 -30.38 -7.96
C HIS A 340 -11.78 -29.67 -6.70
N LEU A 341 -10.89 -28.70 -6.90
CA LEU A 341 -10.42 -27.77 -5.88
C LEU A 341 -11.53 -26.77 -5.49
N SER A 342 -11.44 -26.24 -4.29
CA SER A 342 -12.32 -25.17 -3.80
C SER A 342 -11.58 -24.17 -2.92
N GLU A 343 -12.17 -23.00 -2.71
CA GLU A 343 -11.61 -21.94 -1.86
C GLU A 343 -12.73 -21.17 -1.15
N PHE A 344 -12.45 -20.72 0.08
CA PHE A 344 -13.26 -19.73 0.79
C PHE A 344 -12.52 -18.40 0.86
N THR A 345 -13.21 -17.33 0.46
CA THR A 345 -12.69 -15.95 0.48
C THR A 345 -13.63 -15.08 1.30
N ARG A 346 -13.13 -14.36 2.31
CA ARG A 346 -13.90 -13.35 3.02
C ARG A 346 -14.04 -12.11 2.17
N ILE A 347 -15.27 -11.61 2.05
CA ILE A 347 -15.59 -10.40 1.30
C ILE A 347 -16.00 -9.31 2.28
N THR A 348 -15.23 -8.23 2.34
CA THR A 348 -15.55 -7.05 3.17
C THR A 348 -15.89 -5.84 2.28
N PRO A 349 -17.14 -5.35 2.31
CA PRO A 349 -17.54 -4.18 1.52
C PRO A 349 -16.77 -2.92 1.92
N ARG A 350 -16.33 -2.12 0.94
CA ARG A 350 -15.53 -0.88 1.16
C ARG A 350 -16.29 0.42 0.84
N GLY A 351 -17.60 0.34 0.64
CA GLY A 351 -18.45 1.46 0.23
C GLY A 351 -18.66 1.57 -1.28
N LYS A 352 -19.45 2.55 -1.72
CA LYS A 352 -19.87 2.68 -3.13
C LYS A 352 -18.67 2.98 -4.03
N GLY A 353 -18.51 2.18 -5.09
CA GLY A 353 -17.50 2.41 -6.13
C GLY A 353 -16.08 2.01 -5.75
N LYS A 354 -15.87 1.27 -4.65
CA LYS A 354 -14.58 0.65 -4.30
C LYS A 354 -14.67 -0.87 -4.49
N LYS A 355 -13.57 -1.51 -4.90
CA LYS A 355 -13.47 -2.97 -4.92
C LYS A 355 -13.63 -3.49 -3.49
N PRO A 356 -14.43 -4.54 -3.22
CA PRO A 356 -14.46 -5.15 -1.89
C PRO A 356 -13.07 -5.68 -1.52
N ARG A 357 -12.77 -5.73 -0.22
CA ARG A 357 -11.58 -6.41 0.28
C ARG A 357 -11.85 -7.90 0.26
N GLU A 358 -10.95 -8.63 -0.38
CA GLU A 358 -10.93 -10.09 -0.46
C GLU A 358 -9.82 -10.58 0.48
N GLN A 359 -10.11 -11.57 1.31
CA GLN A 359 -9.12 -12.27 2.13
C GLN A 359 -9.29 -13.76 1.90
N GLN A 360 -8.31 -14.36 1.25
CA GLN A 360 -8.32 -15.79 0.94
C GLN A 360 -7.95 -16.59 2.18
N TYR A 361 -8.71 -17.64 2.47
CA TYR A 361 -8.37 -18.58 3.54
C TYR A 361 -7.50 -19.75 3.05
N GLY A 362 -7.21 -19.79 1.74
CA GLY A 362 -6.42 -20.80 1.06
C GLY A 362 -7.27 -21.90 0.42
N GLU A 363 -6.61 -22.66 -0.44
CA GLU A 363 -7.22 -23.71 -1.26
C GLU A 363 -7.55 -24.96 -0.44
N ILE A 364 -8.64 -25.62 -0.78
CA ILE A 364 -9.07 -26.93 -0.28
C ILE A 364 -8.90 -27.91 -1.42
N ASN A 365 -8.03 -28.90 -1.19
CA ASN A 365 -7.69 -29.92 -2.16
C ASN A 365 -8.23 -31.28 -1.70
N PRO A 366 -9.12 -31.94 -2.47
CA PRO A 366 -9.66 -33.25 -2.10
C PRO A 366 -8.62 -34.37 -2.19
N PHE A 367 -7.53 -34.16 -2.92
CA PHE A 367 -6.46 -35.15 -3.10
C PHE A 367 -5.39 -35.08 -2.00
N GLU A 368 -5.13 -33.88 -1.46
CA GLU A 368 -4.03 -33.66 -0.51
C GLU A 368 -4.42 -32.68 0.61
N PRO A 369 -4.11 -32.99 1.88
CA PRO A 369 -4.42 -32.08 2.99
C PRO A 369 -3.71 -30.74 2.89
N THR A 370 -4.47 -29.66 2.76
CA THR A 370 -3.93 -28.29 2.81
C THR A 370 -4.01 -27.70 4.24
N PRO A 371 -3.24 -26.65 4.55
CA PRO A 371 -3.38 -25.88 5.78
C PRO A 371 -4.79 -25.29 5.96
N ALA A 372 -5.38 -24.78 4.89
CA ALA A 372 -6.72 -24.18 4.88
C ALA A 372 -7.79 -25.17 5.36
N MET A 373 -7.68 -26.44 4.97
CA MET A 373 -8.60 -27.52 5.40
C MET A 373 -8.67 -27.69 6.92
N LYS A 374 -7.67 -27.23 7.68
CA LYS A 374 -7.62 -27.34 9.15
C LYS A 374 -8.17 -26.11 9.86
N LEU A 375 -8.39 -25.00 9.16
CA LEU A 375 -8.97 -23.79 9.72
C LEU A 375 -10.37 -24.08 10.26
N ARG A 376 -10.70 -23.49 11.40
CA ARG A 376 -11.98 -23.69 12.09
C ARG A 376 -12.88 -22.50 11.83
N VAL A 377 -14.18 -22.72 11.65
CA VAL A 377 -15.15 -21.65 11.35
C VAL A 377 -15.10 -20.52 12.40
N ALA A 378 -14.98 -20.85 13.69
CA ALA A 378 -14.84 -19.85 14.76
C ALA A 378 -13.49 -19.10 14.72
N GLY A 379 -12.45 -19.69 14.13
CA GLY A 379 -11.15 -19.06 13.93
C GLY A 379 -11.11 -18.13 12.72
N LEU A 380 -12.21 -17.96 11.99
CA LEU A 380 -12.29 -17.01 10.88
C LEU A 380 -12.68 -15.58 11.34
N GLY A 381 -12.99 -15.39 12.63
CA GLY A 381 -13.35 -14.08 13.18
C GLY A 381 -14.60 -13.45 12.53
N LEU A 382 -15.58 -14.29 12.15
CA LEU A 382 -16.79 -13.83 11.45
C LEU A 382 -17.83 -13.26 12.43
N GLU A 383 -18.49 -12.19 12.00
CA GLU A 383 -19.63 -11.57 12.66
C GLU A 383 -20.93 -11.79 11.85
N VAL A 384 -22.09 -11.64 12.49
CA VAL A 384 -23.37 -11.70 11.77
C VAL A 384 -23.40 -10.63 10.67
N GLY A 385 -23.78 -11.03 9.46
CA GLY A 385 -23.73 -10.21 8.25
C GLY A 385 -22.42 -10.35 7.44
N ALA A 386 -21.41 -11.03 7.98
CA ALA A 386 -20.18 -11.32 7.24
C ALA A 386 -20.48 -12.11 5.96
N GLN A 387 -19.75 -11.77 4.89
CA GLN A 387 -19.90 -12.39 3.58
C GLN A 387 -18.65 -13.22 3.27
N LEU A 388 -18.88 -14.45 2.78
CA LEU A 388 -17.86 -15.27 2.17
C LEU A 388 -18.23 -15.52 0.71
N GLU A 389 -17.23 -15.66 -0.14
CA GLU A 389 -17.34 -16.31 -1.43
C GLU A 389 -16.77 -17.72 -1.31
N TYR A 390 -17.48 -18.69 -1.88
CA TYR A 390 -17.04 -20.07 -2.02
C TYR A 390 -16.90 -20.36 -3.51
N VAL A 391 -15.67 -20.57 -3.96
CA VAL A 391 -15.34 -20.97 -5.34
C VAL A 391 -15.16 -22.48 -5.35
N TYR A 392 -15.84 -23.15 -6.27
CA TYR A 392 -15.69 -24.57 -6.53
C TYR A 392 -15.31 -24.77 -7.99
N ASP A 393 -14.41 -25.72 -8.24
CA ASP A 393 -13.85 -26.03 -9.56
C ASP A 393 -13.15 -24.82 -10.19
N PHE A 394 -11.83 -24.77 -10.10
CA PHE A 394 -11.06 -23.66 -10.66
C PHE A 394 -11.04 -23.67 -12.21
N GLY A 395 -11.50 -24.74 -12.85
CA GLY A 395 -11.74 -24.78 -14.30
C GLY A 395 -13.01 -24.02 -14.68
N ASP A 396 -14.14 -24.38 -14.09
CA ASP A 396 -15.46 -23.80 -14.39
C ASP A 396 -15.79 -22.53 -13.57
N TRP A 397 -15.03 -22.26 -12.52
CA TRP A 397 -15.13 -21.10 -11.63
C TRP A 397 -16.52 -20.91 -11.00
N LEU A 398 -17.08 -21.98 -10.43
CA LEU A 398 -18.42 -21.97 -9.86
C LEU A 398 -18.45 -21.23 -8.53
N THR A 399 -18.99 -20.02 -8.54
CA THR A 399 -19.03 -19.12 -7.37
C THR A 399 -20.35 -19.18 -6.60
N HIS A 400 -20.23 -19.18 -5.28
CA HIS A 400 -21.36 -19.10 -4.35
C HIS A 400 -21.11 -17.98 -3.33
N LYS A 401 -22.12 -17.15 -3.09
CA LYS A 401 -22.12 -16.12 -2.06
C LYS A 401 -22.73 -16.68 -0.78
N LEU A 402 -22.00 -16.61 0.32
CA LEU A 402 -22.45 -17.04 1.64
C LEU A 402 -22.59 -15.81 2.55
N VAL A 403 -23.69 -15.72 3.28
CA VAL A 403 -23.92 -14.67 4.29
C VAL A 403 -24.18 -15.32 5.63
N LEU A 404 -23.41 -14.96 6.65
CA LEU A 404 -23.63 -15.42 8.03
C LEU A 404 -24.88 -14.73 8.60
N GLU A 405 -26.00 -15.45 8.66
CA GLU A 405 -27.29 -14.91 9.09
C GLU A 405 -27.43 -14.89 10.62
N ARG A 406 -26.95 -15.94 11.30
CA ARG A 406 -27.02 -16.01 12.77
C ARG A 406 -25.88 -16.83 13.36
N MET A 407 -25.56 -16.53 14.62
CA MET A 407 -24.78 -17.40 15.50
C MET A 407 -25.60 -17.75 16.75
N GLY A 408 -25.63 -19.01 17.15
CA GLY A 408 -26.45 -19.44 18.28
C GLY A 408 -25.97 -20.72 18.97
N ALA A 409 -26.70 -21.17 19.99
CA ALA A 409 -26.43 -22.44 20.65
C ALA A 409 -26.76 -23.63 19.74
N ALA A 410 -26.02 -24.72 19.88
CA ALA A 410 -26.31 -25.97 19.17
C ALA A 410 -27.59 -26.63 19.69
N GLU A 411 -28.40 -27.16 18.77
CA GLU A 411 -29.59 -27.91 19.12
C GLU A 411 -29.22 -29.29 19.67
N ARG A 412 -29.89 -29.71 20.75
CA ARG A 412 -29.62 -31.00 21.39
C ARG A 412 -30.07 -32.14 20.47
N GLY A 413 -29.18 -33.11 20.25
CA GLY A 413 -29.46 -34.30 19.44
C GLY A 413 -29.33 -34.09 17.92
N VAL A 414 -28.94 -32.90 17.49
CA VAL A 414 -28.72 -32.58 16.07
C VAL A 414 -27.27 -32.86 15.66
N LYS A 415 -27.09 -33.46 14.48
CA LYS A 415 -25.79 -33.63 13.83
C LYS A 415 -25.47 -32.42 12.95
N TYR A 416 -24.24 -31.93 13.03
CA TYR A 416 -23.70 -30.83 12.21
C TYR A 416 -22.44 -31.32 11.45
N PRO A 417 -22.11 -30.72 10.28
CA PRO A 417 -22.89 -29.72 9.57
C PRO A 417 -24.19 -30.31 9.00
N ARG A 418 -25.15 -29.46 8.62
CA ARG A 418 -26.40 -29.89 7.98
C ARG A 418 -26.93 -28.83 7.01
N VAL A 419 -27.69 -29.27 6.01
CA VAL A 419 -28.48 -28.41 5.12
C VAL A 419 -29.92 -28.36 5.64
N LEU A 420 -30.45 -27.16 5.90
CA LEU A 420 -31.81 -26.97 6.43
C LEU A 420 -32.86 -26.77 5.34
N GLU A 421 -32.54 -26.01 4.31
CA GLU A 421 -33.47 -25.69 3.23
C GLU A 421 -32.78 -25.80 1.86
N LYS A 422 -33.39 -26.56 0.94
CA LYS A 422 -33.07 -26.53 -0.50
C LYS A 422 -34.20 -25.81 -1.22
N LYS A 423 -34.09 -24.49 -1.43
CA LYS A 423 -35.05 -23.74 -2.26
C LYS A 423 -34.53 -23.68 -3.70
N ALA A 424 -35.30 -24.26 -4.63
CA ALA A 424 -35.22 -23.97 -6.04
C ALA A 424 -36.39 -23.04 -6.38
N THR A 425 -36.12 -21.76 -6.60
CA THR A 425 -37.17 -20.82 -7.03
C THR A 425 -37.32 -20.91 -8.55
N GLY A 426 -38.21 -21.79 -9.02
CA GLY A 426 -38.80 -21.76 -10.36
C GLY A 426 -38.75 -23.06 -11.13
N GLU A 427 -39.85 -23.83 -11.08
CA GLU A 427 -40.62 -24.11 -12.30
C GLU A 427 -41.30 -22.83 -12.79
#